data_AF-A0A941W8J4-F1
#
_entry.id   AF-A0A941W8J4-F1
#
_cell.length_a   1.000
_cell.length_b   1.000
_cell.length_c   1.000
_cell.angle_alpha   90.00
_cell.angle_beta   90.00
_cell.angle_gamma   90.00
#
_symmetry.space_group_name_H-M   'P 1'
#
loop_
_entity.id
_entity.type
_entity.pdbx_description
1 polymer ?
#
loop_
_entity_poly.entity_id
_entity_poly.type
_entity_poly.pdbx_seq_one_letter_code
_entity_poly.pdbx_strand_id
1 'polypeptide(L)' 'MGRRLTTPMVRDNGVLRGATWDEALNRAARGFRSVVDAHGPRAFGMFSCSKTTNEVNYAAQKFARTVIGSNNIDSCNRT' A
#
# COMPACT_ATOMS: atom_id res chain seq x y z
N MET A 1 -3.74 19.33 15.29
CA MET A 1 -3.23 19.37 13.91
C MET A 1 -1.96 18.54 13.86
N GLY A 2 -1.96 17.41 13.16
CA GLY A 2 -0.78 16.53 13.10
C GLY A 2 0.36 17.16 12.30
N ARG A 3 1.59 17.04 12.77
CA ARG A 3 2.78 17.53 12.05
C ARG A 3 3.03 16.66 10.80
N ARG A 4 3.42 17.29 9.70
CA ARG A 4 3.76 16.62 8.44
C ARG A 4 4.89 15.61 8.64
N LEU A 5 4.68 14.36 8.21
CA LEU A 5 5.73 13.34 8.17
C LEU A 5 6.72 13.65 7.05
N THR A 6 8.01 13.48 7.33
CA THR A 6 9.11 13.74 6.38
C THR A 6 9.99 12.51 6.13
N THR A 7 9.75 11.41 6.84
CA THR A 7 10.46 10.14 6.68
C THR A 7 9.48 8.97 6.73
N PRO A 8 9.78 7.84 6.05
CA PRO A 8 9.04 6.61 6.23
C PRO A 8 9.09 6.14 7.69
N MET A 9 8.03 5.46 8.13
CA MET A 9 7.91 4.89 9.46
C MET A 9 7.63 3.40 9.36
N VAL A 10 8.35 2.60 10.15
CA VAL A 10 8.17 1.15 10.29
C VAL A 10 7.71 0.83 11.70
N ARG A 11 6.85 -0.18 11.85
CA ARG A 11 6.39 -0.68 13.15
C ARG A 11 7.18 -1.90 13.58
N ASP A 12 7.81 -1.82 14.75
CA ASP A 12 8.44 -2.93 15.46
C ASP A 12 7.88 -3.02 16.87
N ASN A 13 7.48 -4.21 17.31
CA ASN A 13 6.93 -4.46 18.65
C ASN A 13 5.83 -3.46 19.07
N GLY A 14 4.95 -3.10 18.13
CA GLY A 14 3.86 -2.16 18.35
C GLY A 14 4.23 -0.67 18.25
N VAL A 15 5.51 -0.31 18.21
CA VAL A 15 5.99 1.08 18.21
C VAL A 15 6.43 1.51 16.80
N LEU A 16 6.07 2.74 16.39
CA LEU A 16 6.53 3.33 15.13
C LEU A 16 7.89 4.01 15.31
N ARG A 17 8.82 3.72 14.40
CA ARG A 17 10.13 4.39 14.31
C ARG A 17 10.43 4.81 12.87
N GLY A 18 11.32 5.80 12.71
CA GLY A 18 11.80 6.21 11.39
C GLY A 18 12.57 5.09 10.69
N ALA A 19 12.53 5.11 9.35
CA ALA A 19 13.21 4.15 8.49
C ALA A 19 13.70 4.80 7.19
N THR A 20 14.65 4.14 6.52
CA THR A 20 15.00 4.50 5.14
C THR A 20 13.89 4.08 4.17
N TRP A 21 13.88 4.66 2.97
CA TRP A 21 12.94 4.23 1.92
C TRP A 21 13.11 2.77 1.56
N ASP A 22 14.36 2.29 1.43
CA ASP A 22 14.64 0.89 1.10
C ASP A 22 14.11 -0.06 2.17
N GLU A 23 14.31 0.25 3.44
CA GLU A 23 13.80 -0.59 4.53
C GLU A 23 12.26 -0.64 4.50
N ALA A 24 11.61 0.53 4.42
CA ALA A 24 10.16 0.64 4.46
C ALA A 24 9.49 -0.06 3.28
N LEU A 25 10.00 0.16 2.05
CA LEU A 25 9.46 -0.44 0.84
C LEU A 25 9.69 -1.96 0.82
N ASN A 26 10.89 -2.42 1.19
CA ASN A 26 11.17 -3.86 1.25
C ASN A 26 10.29 -4.56 2.28
N ARG A 27 10.02 -3.93 3.43
CA ARG A 27 9.14 -4.51 4.46
C ARG A 27 7.69 -4.58 3.99
N ALA A 28 7.18 -3.53 3.34
CA ALA A 28 5.85 -3.54 2.76
C ALA A 28 5.72 -4.62 1.68
N ALA A 29 6.67 -4.69 0.75
CA ALA A 29 6.68 -5.68 -0.32
C ALA A 29 6.72 -7.13 0.20
N ARG A 30 7.56 -7.41 1.21
CA ARG A 30 7.61 -8.73 1.86
C ARG A 30 6.29 -9.10 2.51
N GLY A 31 5.65 -8.18 3.23
CA GLY A 31 4.36 -8.42 3.87
C GLY A 31 3.24 -8.68 2.86
N PHE A 32 3.19 -7.93 1.76
CA PHE A 32 2.24 -8.18 0.69
C PHE A 32 2.48 -9.54 0.03
N ARG A 33 3.73 -9.86 -0.30
CA ARG A 33 4.09 -11.13 -0.93
C ARG A 33 3.75 -12.32 -0.03
N SER A 34 4.06 -12.26 1.27
CA SER A 34 3.75 -13.37 2.18
C SER A 34 2.25 -13.66 2.26
N VAL A 35 1.40 -12.63 2.26
CA VAL A 35 -0.06 -12.80 2.27
C VAL A 35 -0.55 -13.40 0.96
N VAL A 36 -0.04 -12.90 -0.17
CA VAL A 36 -0.42 -13.40 -1.51
C VAL A 36 0.04 -14.84 -1.70
N ASP A 37 1.25 -15.20 -1.28
CA ASP A 37 1.78 -16.56 -1.40
C ASP A 37 0.99 -17.56 -0.53
N ALA A 38 0.55 -17.14 0.67
CA ALA A 38 -0.20 -17.99 1.59
C ALA A 38 -1.69 -18.12 1.27
N HIS A 39 -2.32 -17.07 0.73
CA HIS A 39 -3.79 -16.98 0.62
C HIS A 39 -4.29 -16.64 -0.80
N GLY A 40 -3.38 -16.49 -1.75
CA GLY A 40 -3.67 -16.10 -3.13
C GLY A 40 -3.88 -14.58 -3.29
N PRO A 41 -3.90 -14.09 -4.54
CA PRO A 41 -3.93 -12.66 -4.84
C PRO A 41 -5.21 -11.95 -4.40
N ARG A 42 -6.33 -12.69 -4.28
CA ARG A 42 -7.61 -12.17 -3.81
C ARG A 42 -7.65 -11.87 -2.30
N ALA A 43 -6.62 -12.26 -1.54
CA ALA A 43 -6.48 -11.87 -0.14
C ALA A 43 -5.94 -10.44 0.03
N PHE A 44 -5.34 -9.87 -1.02
CA PHE A 44 -4.89 -8.48 -1.03
C PHE A 44 -6.03 -7.53 -1.46
N GLY A 45 -6.03 -6.31 -0.89
CA GLY A 45 -6.91 -5.22 -1.28
C GLY A 45 -6.19 -3.88 -1.25
N MET A 46 -6.56 -2.96 -2.14
CA MET A 46 -5.99 -1.60 -2.22
C MET A 46 -7.07 -0.53 -2.18
N PHE A 47 -6.81 0.55 -1.46
CA PHE A 47 -7.63 1.76 -1.50
C PHE A 47 -6.84 2.91 -2.11
N SER A 48 -7.35 3.50 -3.19
CA SER A 48 -6.83 4.70 -3.81
C SER A 48 -7.53 5.96 -3.27
N CYS A 49 -7.04 7.14 -3.67
CA CYS A 49 -7.50 8.42 -3.15
C CYS A 49 -8.11 9.30 -4.25
N SER A 50 -9.34 9.78 -4.05
CA SER A 50 -9.98 10.75 -4.95
C SER A 50 -9.33 12.14 -4.90
N LYS A 51 -8.54 12.42 -3.85
CA LYS A 51 -7.80 13.68 -3.67
C LYS A 51 -6.40 13.65 -4.30
N THR A 52 -6.02 12.56 -4.96
CA THR A 52 -4.79 12.47 -5.77
C THR A 52 -5.12 12.56 -7.26
N THR A 53 -4.11 12.74 -8.10
CA THR A 53 -4.32 12.84 -9.56
C THR A 53 -4.83 11.52 -10.17
N ASN A 54 -5.33 11.59 -11.40
CA ASN A 54 -5.76 10.42 -12.15
C ASN A 54 -4.58 9.48 -12.48
N GLU A 55 -3.36 9.98 -12.67
CA GLU A 55 -2.17 9.14 -12.90
C GLU A 55 -1.82 8.28 -11.68
N VAL A 56 -1.95 8.84 -10.47
CA VAL A 56 -1.74 8.07 -9.23
C VAL A 56 -2.81 6.97 -9.10
N ASN A 57 -4.06 7.28 -9.43
CA ASN A 57 -5.14 6.29 -9.45
C ASN A 57 -4.92 5.21 -10.53
N TYR A 58 -4.42 5.58 -11.70
CA TYR A 58 -4.01 4.63 -12.74
C TYR A 58 -2.87 3.73 -12.28
N ALA A 59 -1.84 4.27 -11.61
CA ALA A 59 -0.75 3.48 -11.07
C ALA A 59 -1.25 2.50 -9.99
N ALA A 60 -2.13 2.93 -9.09
CA ALA A 60 -2.71 2.10 -8.06
C ALA A 60 -3.50 0.91 -8.66
N GLN A 61 -4.39 1.17 -9.62
CA GLN A 61 -5.16 0.09 -10.24
C GLN A 61 -4.29 -0.85 -11.11
N LYS A 62 -3.26 -0.33 -11.77
CA LYS A 62 -2.29 -1.16 -12.50
C LYS A 62 -1.50 -2.06 -11.55
N PHE A 63 -1.08 -1.54 -10.40
CA PHE A 63 -0.40 -2.34 -9.38
C PHE A 63 -1.30 -3.47 -8.87
N ALA A 64 -2.53 -3.16 -8.46
CA ALA A 64 -3.46 -4.18 -7.97
C ALA A 64 -3.78 -5.25 -9.03
N ARG A 65 -4.11 -4.83 -10.27
CA ARG A 65 -4.56 -5.77 -11.31
C ARG A 65 -3.42 -6.54 -11.96
N THR A 66 -2.30 -5.90 -12.24
CA THR A 66 -1.20 -6.50 -13.01
C THR A 66 -0.08 -7.05 -12.13
N VAL A 67 0.30 -6.36 -11.06
CA VAL A 67 1.41 -6.81 -10.20
C VAL A 67 0.94 -7.79 -9.15
N ILE A 68 -0.20 -7.51 -8.50
CA ILE A 68 -0.77 -8.43 -7.50
C ILE A 68 -1.63 -9.51 -8.17
N GLY A 69 -2.33 -9.20 -9.25
CA GLY A 69 -3.20 -10.16 -9.95
C GLY A 69 -4.61 -10.24 -9.35
N SER A 70 -5.11 -9.14 -8.79
CA SER A 70 -6.44 -9.07 -8.16
C SER A 70 -7.21 -7.84 -8.60
N ASN A 71 -8.54 -7.97 -8.65
CA ASN A 71 -9.44 -6.86 -8.93
C ASN A 71 -9.93 -6.12 -7.68
N ASN A 72 -9.45 -6.51 -6.49
CA ASN A 72 -9.80 -5.91 -5.22
C ASN A 72 -9.13 -4.54 -5.02
N ILE A 73 -9.65 -3.53 -5.70
CA ILE A 73 -9.24 -2.14 -5.52
C ILE A 73 -10.47 -1.24 -5.49
N ASP A 74 -10.44 -0.24 -4.62
CA ASP A 74 -11.50 0.74 -4.45
C ASP A 74 -10.94 2.14 -4.18
N SER A 75 -11.78 3.17 -4.06
CA SER A 75 -11.37 4.54 -3.76
C SER A 75 -12.19 5.17 -2.63
N CYS A 76 -11.64 6.20 -1.98
CA CYS A 76 -12.28 6.86 -0.84
C CYS A 76 -13.52 7.71 -1.18
N ASN A 77 -13.87 7.88 -2.45
CA ASN A 77 -15.12 8.52 -2.85
C ASN A 77 -16.07 7.47 -3.43
N ARG A 78 -16.97 6.96 -2.59
CA ARG A 78 -18.15 6.23 -3.04
C ARG A 78 -19.37 7.13 -2.84
N THR A 79 -19.62 7.99 -3.82
CA THR A 79 -20.86 8.77 -3.97
C THR A 79 -21.26 8.79 -5.41
#